data_AF-A0A535YVT5-F1
#
_entry.id   AF-A0A535YVT5-F1
#
_cell.length_a   1.000
_cell.length_b   1.000
_cell.length_c   1.000
_cell.angle_alpha   90.00
_cell.angle_beta   90.00
_cell.angle_gamma   90.00
#
_symmetry.space_group_name_H-M   'P 1'
#
loop_
_entity.id
_entity.type
_entity.pdbx_description
1 polymer ?
#
loop_
_entity_poly.entity_id
_entity_poly.type
_entity_poly.pdbx_seq_one_letter_code
_entity_poly.pdbx_strand_id
1 'polypeptide(L)' 'GTFTPTPELLAAIESGGAYVNVHTLQHPGGEIRGQLRAAH' A
#
# COMPACT_ATOMS: atom_id res chain seq x y z
N GLY A 1 5.42 12.84 6.21
CA GLY A 1 6.35 12.18 7.15
C GLY A 1 6.95 10.97 6.48
N THR A 2 8.00 10.41 7.06
CA THR A 2 8.64 9.19 6.55
C THR A 2 8.33 8.02 7.47
N PHE A 3 8.20 6.85 6.86
CA PHE A 3 7.96 5.58 7.54
C PHE A 3 9.00 4.59 7.03
N THR A 4 9.61 3.84 7.94
CA THR A 4 10.49 2.72 7.59
C THR A 4 9.67 1.44 7.65
N PRO A 5 9.51 0.72 6.53
CA PRO A 5 8.76 -0.54 6.52
C PRO A 5 9.45 -1.60 7.35
N THR A 6 8.66 -2.46 8.00
CA THR A 6 9.20 -3.70 8.56
C THR A 6 9.60 -4.65 7.43
N PRO A 7 10.54 -5.58 7.66
CA PRO A 7 10.92 -6.57 6.66
C PRO A 7 9.72 -7.38 6.13
N GLU A 8 8.75 -7.70 6.99
CA GLU A 8 7.56 -8.47 6.62
C GLU A 8 6.64 -7.68 5.70
N LEU A 9 6.46 -6.38 5.96
CA LEU A 9 5.69 -5.51 5.08
C LEU A 9 6.38 -5.36 3.73
N LEU A 10 7.71 -5.21 3.71
CA LEU A 10 8.47 -5.13 2.46
C LEU A 10 8.29 -6.40 1.61
N ALA A 11 8.42 -7.58 2.22
CA ALA A 11 8.20 -8.86 1.54
C ALA A 11 6.77 -9.02 1.02
N ALA A 12 5.76 -8.55 1.78
CA ALA A 12 4.37 -8.56 1.34
C ALA A 12 4.14 -7.65 0.12
N ILE A 13 4.84 -6.52 0.04
CA ILE A 13 4.78 -5.63 -1.13
C ILE A 13 5.43 -6.30 -2.34
N GLU A 14 6.64 -6.84 -2.17
CA GLU A 14 7.40 -7.49 -3.26
C GLU A 14 6.67 -8.70 -3.85
N SER A 15 5.98 -9.48 -3.01
CA SER A 15 5.18 -10.64 -3.44
C SER A 15 3.78 -10.30 -3.95
N GLY A 16 3.36 -9.03 -3.91
CA GLY A 16 2.00 -8.61 -4.30
C GLY A 16 0.91 -9.04 -3.31
N GLY A 17 1.28 -9.35 -2.07
CA GLY A 17 0.36 -9.65 -0.97
C GLY A 17 -0.24 -8.40 -0.29
N ALA A 18 0.28 -7.21 -0.58
CA ALA A 18 -0.14 -5.97 0.06
C ALA A 18 -1.32 -5.27 -0.64
N TYR A 19 -2.25 -4.73 0.16
CA TYR A 19 -3.33 -3.84 -0.28
C TYR A 19 -3.01 -2.40 0.13
N VAL A 20 -3.29 -1.44 -0.75
CA VAL A 20 -3.11 -0.01 -0.47
C VAL A 20 -4.44 0.73 -0.48
N ASN A 21 -4.60 1.66 0.46
CA ASN A 21 -5.65 2.66 0.47
C ASN A 21 -5.03 4.04 0.77
N VAL A 22 -5.23 4.99 -0.13
CA VAL A 22 -4.73 6.36 -0.01
C VAL A 22 -5.91 7.28 0.28
N HIS A 23 -5.82 8.06 1.36
CA HIS A 23 -6.87 8.98 1.79
C HIS A 23 -6.46 10.43 1.56
N THR A 24 -7.43 11.27 1.21
CA THR A 24 -7.29 12.73 1.19
C THR A 24 -8.36 13.36 2.07
N LEU A 25 -8.24 14.66 2.33
CA LEU A 25 -9.29 15.39 3.06
C LEU A 25 -10.60 15.46 2.26
N GLN A 26 -10.53 15.57 0.93
CA GLN A 26 -11.72 15.60 0.07
C GLN A 26 -12.40 14.22 -0.01
N HIS A 27 -11.63 13.14 0.12
CA HIS A 27 -12.11 11.76 -0.03
C HIS A 27 -11.65 10.86 1.12
N PRO A 28 -12.26 11.01 2.32
CA PRO A 28 -11.84 10.30 3.53
C PRO A 28 -12.11 8.80 3.48
N GLY A 29 -13.00 8.32 2.60
CA GLY A 29 -13.26 6.89 2.38
C GLY A 29 -12.17 6.16 1.58
N GLY A 30 -11.22 6.90 1.00
CA GLY A 30 -10.18 6.39 0.13
C GLY A 30 -10.31 6.95 -1.29
N GLU A 31 -9.31 7.72 -1.69
CA GLU A 31 -9.18 8.30 -3.03
C GLU A 31 -8.64 7.27 -4.03
N ILE A 32 -7.65 6.46 -3.61
CA ILE A 32 -7.05 5.40 -4.42
C ILE A 32 -7.01 4.12 -3.61
N ARG A 33 -7.44 3.01 -4.22
CA ARG A 33 -7.48 1.69 -3.58
C ARG A 33 -7.13 0.57 -4.54
N GLY A 34 -6.39 -0.43 -4.07
CA GLY A 34 -6.08 -1.60 -4.86
C GLY A 34 -5.08 -2.58 -4.24
N GLN A 35 -5.05 -3.78 -4.80
CA GLN A 35 -4.02 -4.78 -4.51
C GLN A 35 -2.75 -4.44 -5.29
N LEU A 36 -1.60 -4.41 -4.61
CA LEU A 36 -0.31 -4.35 -5.27
C LEU A 36 -0.02 -5.70 -5.93
N ARG A 37 0.39 -5.70 -7.19
CA ARG A 37 0.77 -6.92 -7.89
C ARG A 37 2.29 -7.02 -7.93
N ALA A 38 2.82 -8.22 -7.77
CA ALA A 38 4.23 -8.46 -8.04
C ALA A 38 4.57 -8.02 -9.46
N ALA A 39 5.77 -7.45 -9.64
CA ALA A 39 6.27 -7.15 -10.97
C ALA A 39 6.44 -8.49 -11.72
N HIS A 40 5.89 -8.55 -12.94
CA HIS A 40 6.03 -9.68 -13.84
C HIS A 40 7.49 -9.91 -14.25
#